data_AF-A0A1I6RVK4-F1
#
_entry.id   AF-A0A1I6RVK4-F1
#
_cell.length_a   1.000
_cell.length_b   1.000
_cell.length_c   1.000
_cell.angle_alpha   90.00
_cell.angle_beta   90.00
_cell.angle_gamma   90.00
#
_symmetry.space_group_name_H-M   'P 1'
#
loop_
_entity.id
_entity.type
_entity.pdbx_description
1 polymer ?
#
loop_
_entity_poly.entity_id
_entity_poly.type
_entity_poly.pdbx_seq_one_letter_code
_entity_poly.pdbx_strand_id
1 'polypeptide(L)'
;MAITVRVYDPTGFDLMESYRAAPSAYNIGSPYEDVIGGEYAILDSGGSLVQTSCPVKKDVDVLEINVRNHAASSESEEGRERMKDFTAAFMDSAKEEFGC
;
A
#
# COMPACT_ATOMS: atom_id res chain seq x y z
N MET A 1 7.27 10.66 -7.12
CA MET A 1 6.59 9.60 -6.35
C MET A 1 7.03 9.71 -4.91
N ALA A 2 6.15 9.44 -3.95
CA ALA A 2 6.46 9.49 -2.52
C ALA A 2 5.97 8.19 -1.87
N ILE A 3 6.73 7.69 -0.90
CA ILE A 3 6.38 6.49 -0.13
C ILE A 3 6.25 6.89 1.34
N THR A 4 5.26 6.33 2.03
CA THR A 4 5.08 6.48 3.46
C THR A 4 4.81 5.12 4.05
N VAL A 5 5.60 4.73 5.05
CA VAL A 5 5.44 3.48 5.80
C VAL A 5 5.06 3.83 7.22
N ARG A 6 3.99 3.23 7.73
CA ARG A 6 3.53 3.40 9.11
C ARG A 6 3.39 2.05 9.77
N VAL A 7 3.63 2.04 11.08
CA VAL A 7 3.50 0.85 11.91
C VAL A 7 2.23 0.99 12.73
N TYR A 8 1.36 -0.02 12.71
CA TYR A 8 0.15 -0.09 13.50
C TYR A 8 0.12 -1.35 14.37
N ASP A 9 -0.59 -1.25 15.49
CA ASP A 9 -0.97 -2.40 16.30
C ASP A 9 -1.99 -3.26 15.49
N PRO A 10 -1.84 -4.60 15.47
CA PRO A 10 -2.68 -5.48 14.65
C PRO A 10 -4.15 -5.56 15.11
N THR A 11 -4.50 -5.01 16.28
CA THR A 11 -5.87 -5.10 16.79
C THR A 11 -6.84 -4.18 16.05
N GLY A 12 -7.68 -4.78 15.20
CA GLY A 12 -8.90 -4.16 14.67
C GLY A 12 -8.71 -3.25 13.45
N PHE A 13 -7.67 -3.47 12.65
CA PHE A 13 -7.38 -2.62 11.49
C PHE A 13 -7.95 -3.20 10.18
N ASP A 14 -8.89 -2.50 9.56
CA ASP A 14 -9.42 -2.79 8.21
C ASP A 14 -8.86 -1.75 7.22
N LEU A 15 -8.17 -2.23 6.17
CA LEU A 15 -7.54 -1.41 5.14
C LEU A 15 -8.54 -0.50 4.43
N MET A 16 -9.72 -1.03 4.15
CA MET A 16 -10.80 -0.31 3.47
C MET A 16 -11.46 0.70 4.39
N GLU A 17 -11.62 0.38 5.68
CA GLU A 17 -12.06 1.37 6.68
C GLU A 17 -11.08 2.54 6.78
N SER A 18 -9.78 2.24 6.78
CA SER A 18 -8.71 3.24 6.88
C SER A 18 -8.62 4.12 5.65
N TYR A 19 -8.74 3.53 4.46
CA TYR A 19 -8.88 4.26 3.21
C TYR A 19 -10.10 5.19 3.25
N ARG A 20 -11.29 4.67 3.64
CA ARG A 20 -12.53 5.45 3.70
C ARG A 20 -12.47 6.61 4.70
N ALA A 21 -11.70 6.48 5.77
CA ALA A 21 -11.51 7.55 6.75
C ALA A 21 -10.72 8.73 6.17
N ALA A 22 -9.80 8.49 5.21
CA ALA A 22 -8.99 9.55 4.61
C ALA A 22 -8.56 9.30 3.15
N PRO A 23 -9.47 9.19 2.17
CA PRO A 23 -9.13 8.81 0.77
C PRO A 23 -8.08 9.72 0.12
N SER A 24 -8.18 11.02 0.35
CA SER A 24 -7.28 12.02 -0.19
C SER A 24 -5.86 11.95 0.39
N ALA A 25 -5.68 11.38 1.60
CA ALA A 25 -4.35 11.18 2.18
C ALA A 25 -3.54 10.12 1.42
N TYR A 26 -4.22 9.19 0.74
CA TYR A 26 -3.63 8.09 -0.02
C TYR A 26 -3.46 8.40 -1.52
N ASN A 27 -3.95 9.54 -2.00
CA ASN A 27 -3.91 9.90 -3.43
C ASN A 27 -4.56 8.83 -4.34
N ILE A 28 -5.62 8.19 -3.84
CA ILE A 28 -6.40 7.16 -4.54
C ILE A 28 -7.79 7.76 -4.83
N GLY A 29 -8.05 8.06 -6.11
CA GLY A 29 -9.26 8.73 -6.57
C GLY A 29 -10.42 7.76 -6.75
N SER A 30 -10.20 6.69 -7.53
CA SER A 30 -11.13 5.57 -7.64
C SER A 30 -10.48 4.30 -7.11
N PRO A 31 -10.88 3.84 -5.91
CA PRO A 31 -10.24 2.68 -5.29
C PRO A 31 -10.55 1.41 -6.09
N TYR A 32 -9.49 0.67 -6.40
CA TYR A 32 -9.58 -0.68 -6.93
C TYR A 32 -8.92 -1.66 -5.96
N GLU A 33 -9.64 -2.72 -5.63
CA GLU A 33 -9.16 -3.78 -4.74
C GLU A 33 -8.38 -4.83 -5.54
N ASP A 34 -7.19 -5.19 -5.05
CA ASP A 34 -6.33 -6.20 -5.66
C ASP A 34 -5.45 -6.89 -4.61
N VAL A 35 -4.57 -7.78 -5.06
CA VAL A 35 -3.56 -8.46 -4.25
C VAL A 35 -2.18 -8.09 -4.78
N ILE A 36 -1.30 -7.64 -3.88
CA ILE A 36 0.11 -7.29 -4.16
C ILE A 36 1.00 -8.10 -3.23
N GLY A 37 1.87 -8.96 -3.79
CA GLY A 37 2.78 -9.77 -2.98
C GLY A 37 2.10 -10.74 -2.01
N GLY A 38 0.85 -11.14 -2.29
CA GLY A 38 0.02 -11.98 -1.42
C GLY A 38 -0.85 -11.22 -0.42
N GLU A 39 -0.69 -9.89 -0.33
CA GLU A 39 -1.40 -9.02 0.60
C GLU A 39 -2.53 -8.28 -0.09
N TYR A 40 -3.61 -8.03 0.66
CA TYR A 40 -4.72 -7.21 0.18
C TYR A 40 -4.27 -5.77 -0.01
N ALA A 41 -4.67 -5.17 -1.13
CA ALA A 41 -4.26 -3.85 -1.56
C ALA A 41 -5.44 -3.05 -2.09
N ILE A 42 -5.40 -1.74 -1.87
CA ILE A 42 -6.27 -0.77 -2.53
C ILE A 42 -5.37 0.11 -3.37
N LEU A 43 -5.64 0.23 -4.66
CA LEU A 43 -4.81 1.05 -5.54
C LEU A 43 -5.61 1.71 -6.66
N ASP A 44 -4.94 2.67 -7.29
CA ASP A 44 -5.31 3.37 -8.51
C ASP A 44 -3.99 3.77 -9.21
N SER A 45 -4.07 4.28 -10.43
CA SER A 45 -2.99 4.98 -11.14
C SER A 45 -2.27 6.06 -10.30
N GLY A 46 -2.98 6.69 -9.35
CA GLY A 46 -2.46 7.75 -8.48
C GLY A 46 -1.79 7.28 -7.20
N GLY A 47 -2.06 6.06 -6.73
CA GLY A 47 -1.47 5.56 -5.49
C GLY A 47 -1.84 4.13 -5.16
N SER A 48 -1.13 3.56 -4.20
CA SER A 48 -1.44 2.26 -3.61
C SER A 48 -1.35 2.32 -2.10
N LEU A 49 -2.15 1.47 -1.48
CA LEU A 49 -2.22 1.26 -0.06
C LEU A 49 -2.22 -0.26 0.17
N VAL A 50 -1.23 -0.76 0.90
CA VAL A 50 -1.06 -2.17 1.23
C VAL A 50 -0.77 -2.31 2.71
N GLN A 51 -1.23 -3.40 3.30
CA GLN A 51 -0.83 -3.80 4.65
C GLN A 51 -0.16 -5.15 4.64
N THR A 52 0.93 -5.27 5.39
CA THR A 52 1.66 -6.54 5.54
C THR A 52 2.18 -6.69 6.96
N SER A 53 2.17 -7.91 7.48
CA SER A 53 2.77 -8.20 8.78
C SER A 53 4.30 -8.13 8.68
N CYS A 54 4.99 -7.42 9.57
CA CYS A 54 6.45 -7.56 9.65
C CYS A 54 6.89 -8.42 10.87
N PRO A 55 7.43 -9.62 10.63
CA PRO A 55 7.75 -10.61 11.66
C PRO A 55 8.98 -10.26 12.52
N VAL A 56 9.80 -9.26 12.15
CA VAL A 56 11.06 -8.97 12.85
C VAL A 56 10.86 -8.22 14.17
N LYS A 57 9.69 -7.62 14.37
CA LYS A 57 9.28 -7.14 15.69
C LYS A 57 8.53 -8.25 16.41
N LYS A 58 8.97 -8.55 17.63
CA LYS A 58 8.50 -9.67 18.46
C LYS A 58 7.02 -9.61 18.85
N ASP A 59 6.37 -8.49 18.59
CA ASP A 59 4.93 -8.28 18.63
C ASP A 59 4.50 -7.93 17.19
N VAL A 60 3.45 -8.58 16.68
CA VAL A 60 3.08 -8.58 15.25
C VAL A 60 2.58 -7.19 14.81
N ASP A 61 3.51 -6.28 14.57
CA ASP A 61 3.26 -4.94 14.05
C ASP A 61 2.85 -5.05 12.56
N VAL A 62 1.74 -4.41 12.19
CA VAL A 62 1.29 -4.29 10.78
C VAL A 62 1.97 -3.08 10.16
N LEU A 63 2.59 -3.28 9.00
CA LEU A 63 3.12 -2.21 8.17
C LEU A 63 2.06 -1.76 7.17
N GLU A 64 1.62 -0.51 7.27
CA GLU A 64 0.87 0.17 6.22
C GLU A 64 1.85 0.86 5.28
N ILE A 65 1.82 0.46 4.03
CA ILE A 65 2.65 1.00 2.96
C ILE A 65 1.75 1.80 2.03
N ASN A 66 2.03 3.09 1.91
CA ASN A 66 1.33 4.01 1.01
C ASN A 66 2.30 4.57 -0.03
N VAL A 67 2.06 4.25 -1.31
CA VAL A 67 2.80 4.82 -2.45
C VAL A 67 1.92 5.84 -3.16
N ARG A 68 2.46 7.03 -3.41
CA ARG A 68 1.74 8.14 -4.07
C ARG A 68 2.46 8.62 -5.32
N ASN A 69 1.73 8.67 -6.43
CA ASN A 69 2.17 9.25 -7.69
C ASN A 69 1.41 10.54 -8.01
N HIS A 70 1.97 11.69 -7.62
CA HIS A 70 1.40 13.02 -7.89
C HIS A 70 1.38 13.41 -9.38
N ALA A 71 2.09 12.67 -10.25
CA ALA A 71 2.11 12.94 -11.69
C ALA A 71 1.00 12.18 -12.44
N ALA A 72 0.27 11.28 -11.78
CA ALA A 72 -0.85 10.59 -12.39
C ALA A 72 -2.00 11.59 -12.60
N SER A 73 -2.34 11.84 -13.86
CA SER A 73 -3.37 12.81 -14.25
C SER A 73 -4.67 12.15 -14.71
N SER A 74 -4.70 10.83 -14.86
CA SER A 74 -5.85 10.10 -15.39
C SER A 74 -5.86 8.65 -14.91
N GLU A 75 -7.04 8.17 -14.53
CA GLU A 75 -7.28 6.75 -14.26
C GLU A 75 -7.04 5.94 -15.53
N SER A 76 -6.04 5.08 -15.49
CA SER A 76 -5.73 4.16 -16.59
C SER A 76 -5.32 2.81 -16.03
N GLU A 77 -5.70 1.75 -16.75
CA GLU A 77 -5.34 0.37 -16.41
C GLU A 77 -3.82 0.20 -16.39
N GLU A 78 -3.12 0.74 -17.39
CA GLU A 78 -1.66 0.73 -17.43
C GLU A 78 -1.03 1.48 -16.24
N GLY A 79 -1.60 2.62 -15.84
CA GLY A 79 -1.15 3.36 -14.66
C GLY A 79 -1.31 2.56 -13.38
N ARG A 80 -2.43 1.83 -13.26
CA ARG A 80 -2.72 0.93 -12.14
C ARG A 80 -1.75 -0.25 -12.10
N GLU A 81 -1.49 -0.90 -13.24
CA GLU A 81 -0.51 -1.99 -13.32
C GLU A 81 0.90 -1.51 -12.95
N ARG A 82 1.34 -0.34 -13.44
CA ARG A 82 2.62 0.24 -13.03
C ARG A 82 2.69 0.52 -11.53
N MET A 83 1.60 1.01 -10.93
CA MET A 83 1.53 1.24 -9.49
C MET A 83 1.63 -0.08 -8.73
N LYS A 84 0.94 -1.12 -9.20
CA LYS A 84 1.00 -2.46 -8.64
C LYS A 84 2.42 -3.02 -8.67
N ASP A 85 3.07 -3.01 -9.83
CA ASP A 85 4.43 -3.53 -10.03
C ASP A 85 5.44 -2.78 -9.16
N PHE A 86 5.35 -1.45 -9.10
CA PHE A 86 6.22 -0.65 -8.26
C PHE A 86 6.04 -0.99 -6.77
N THR A 87 4.79 -1.13 -6.33
CA THR A 87 4.48 -1.46 -4.93
C THR A 87 4.97 -2.85 -4.57
N ALA A 88 4.79 -3.83 -5.47
CA ALA A 88 5.32 -5.18 -5.31
C ALA A 88 6.85 -5.18 -5.17
N ALA A 89 7.55 -4.50 -6.07
CA ALA A 89 9.01 -4.40 -6.03
C ALA A 89 9.51 -3.73 -4.74
N PHE A 90 8.82 -2.69 -4.26
CA PHE A 90 9.14 -2.05 -2.99
C PHE A 90 8.94 -3.01 -1.81
N MET A 91 7.83 -3.76 -1.79
CA MET A 91 7.57 -4.75 -0.75
C MET A 91 8.64 -5.83 -0.74
N ASP A 92 9.01 -6.39 -1.90
CA ASP A 92 10.04 -7.41 -1.99
C ASP A 92 11.40 -6.89 -1.49
N SER A 93 11.76 -5.64 -1.84
CA SER A 93 12.98 -5.02 -1.30
C SER A 93 12.91 -4.77 0.21
N ALA A 94 11.75 -4.37 0.73
CA ALA A 94 11.54 -4.17 2.17
C ALA A 94 11.63 -5.50 2.93
N LYS A 95 11.13 -6.60 2.33
CA LYS A 95 11.25 -7.95 2.87
C LYS A 95 12.72 -8.37 2.97
N GLU A 96 13.47 -8.22 1.88
CA GLU A 96 14.91 -8.53 1.85
C GLU A 96 15.72 -7.72 2.89
N GLU A 97 15.47 -6.42 3.01
CA GLU A 97 16.23 -5.54 3.90
C GLU A 97 15.85 -5.72 5.38
N PHE A 98 14.55 -5.83 5.66
CA PHE A 98 14.04 -5.85 7.03
C PHE A 98 13.75 -7.24 7.57
N GLY A 99 13.87 -8.30 6.76
CA GLY A 99 13.52 -9.67 7.14
C GLY A 99 12.02 -9.89 7.33
N CYS A 100 11.20 -9.00 6.77
CA CYS A 100 9.81 -9.32 6.48
C CYS A 100 9.76 -10.19 5.19
#